data_AF-A0A2G4E373-F1
#
_entry.id   AF-A0A2G4E373-F1
#
_cell.length_a   1.000
_cell.length_b   1.000
_cell.length_c   1.000
_cell.angle_alpha   90.00
_cell.angle_beta   90.00
_cell.angle_gamma   90.00
#
_symmetry.space_group_name_H-M   'P 1'
#
loop_
_entity.id
_entity.type
_entity.pdbx_description
1 polymer ?
#
loop_
_entity_poly.entity_id
_entity_poly.type
_entity_poly.pdbx_seq_one_letter_code
_entity_poly.pdbx_strand_id
1 'polypeptide(L)'
;ASVNLQSKIVDPANSIVWEAHAYADVDGGSSGAYNGDNTQISPTALRDQIVGPFLTYAKANKMAAFIGETGIPPTDAGRTALKNLLDKAKAEKIPVTLWVAGPGTDGEKMSLEASNQAATVTMVKPYFAERITQWGYAQA
;
A
#
# COMPACT_ATOMS: atom_id res chain seq x y z
N ALA A 1 3.88 3.87 27.48
CA ALA A 1 4.51 4.41 26.26
C ALA A 1 5.32 3.30 25.63
N SER A 2 5.09 2.97 24.36
CA SER A 2 5.95 2.00 23.65
C SER A 2 7.36 2.59 23.61
N VAL A 3 8.32 1.88 24.20
CA VAL A 3 9.75 2.20 24.08
C VAL A 3 10.08 2.32 22.60
N ASN A 4 10.91 3.31 22.20
CA ASN A 4 11.38 3.41 20.82
C ASN A 4 12.12 2.11 20.45
N LEU A 5 11.43 1.19 19.76
CA LEU A 5 11.98 -0.10 19.34
C LEU A 5 12.96 0.08 18.17
N GLN A 6 12.83 1.17 17.41
CA GLN A 6 13.73 1.48 16.30
C GLN A 6 15.17 1.70 16.80
N SER A 7 15.37 2.38 17.94
CA SER A 7 16.72 2.57 18.49
C SER A 7 17.39 1.29 19.00
N LYS A 8 16.66 0.18 19.07
CA LYS A 8 17.18 -1.14 19.48
C LYS A 8 17.57 -2.04 18.30
N ILE A 9 17.11 -1.74 17.09
CA ILE A 9 17.51 -2.49 15.89
C ILE A 9 18.72 -1.80 15.28
N VAL A 10 19.90 -2.41 15.45
CA VAL A 10 21.17 -1.89 14.95
C VAL A 10 21.51 -2.57 13.64
N ASP A 11 21.67 -1.79 12.59
CA ASP A 11 22.15 -2.25 11.29
C ASP A 11 23.44 -1.51 10.91
N PRO A 12 24.61 -2.17 11.03
CA PRO A 12 25.89 -1.60 10.63
C PRO A 12 25.98 -1.25 9.14
N ALA A 13 25.17 -1.86 8.29
CA ALA A 13 25.15 -1.60 6.86
C ALA A 13 24.25 -0.41 6.48
N ASN A 14 23.50 0.17 7.43
CA ASN A 14 22.59 1.29 7.21
C ASN A 14 21.63 1.07 6.02
N SER A 15 21.05 -0.12 5.96
CA SER A 15 20.24 -0.68 4.87
C SER A 15 18.85 -1.18 5.33
N ILE A 16 18.45 -0.98 6.59
CA ILE A 16 17.09 -1.27 7.05
C ILE A 16 16.05 -0.43 6.30
N VAL A 17 15.03 -1.11 5.80
CA VAL A 17 13.76 -0.53 5.35
C VAL A 17 12.65 -1.04 6.25
N TRP A 18 11.82 -0.14 6.76
CA TRP A 18 10.72 -0.48 7.65
C TRP A 18 9.45 -0.69 6.82
N GLU A 19 8.79 -1.82 7.04
CA GLU A 19 7.60 -2.22 6.32
C GLU A 19 6.35 -2.05 7.17
N ALA A 20 5.29 -1.51 6.57
CA ALA A 20 3.95 -1.51 7.13
C ALA A 20 2.94 -2.07 6.13
N HIS A 21 1.86 -2.65 6.65
CA HIS A 21 0.71 -3.13 5.89
C HIS A 21 -0.50 -2.22 6.15
N ALA A 22 -1.32 -1.98 5.14
CA ALA A 22 -2.40 -1.01 5.22
C ALA A 22 -3.62 -1.39 4.38
N TYR A 23 -4.79 -1.51 5.01
CA TYR A 23 -6.05 -1.84 4.35
C TYR A 23 -7.16 -0.93 4.86
N ALA A 24 -7.87 -0.26 3.95
CA ALA A 24 -8.99 0.62 4.32
C ALA A 24 -10.30 -0.16 4.49
N ASP A 25 -10.31 -1.12 5.42
CA ASP A 25 -11.53 -1.80 5.83
C ASP A 25 -12.52 -0.79 6.39
N VAL A 26 -13.79 -0.90 6.02
CA VAL A 26 -14.84 0.04 6.47
C VAL A 26 -15.15 -0.08 7.97
N ASP A 27 -14.82 -1.22 8.58
CA ASP A 27 -14.92 -1.45 10.04
C ASP A 27 -13.73 -0.87 10.82
N GLY A 28 -12.72 -0.32 10.13
CA GLY A 28 -11.52 0.26 10.73
C GLY A 28 -10.47 -0.77 11.19
N GLY A 29 -10.67 -2.07 10.93
CA GLY A 29 -9.79 -3.14 11.40
C GLY A 29 -8.44 -3.23 10.68
N SER A 30 -8.32 -2.67 9.47
CA SER A 30 -7.12 -2.73 8.61
C SER A 30 -6.51 -4.13 8.45
N SER A 31 -7.37 -5.15 8.47
CA SER A 31 -7.09 -6.56 8.25
C SER A 31 -7.03 -6.95 6.78
N GLY A 32 -7.64 -6.16 5.89
CA GLY A 32 -7.85 -6.54 4.50
C GLY A 32 -9.03 -7.51 4.32
N ALA A 33 -9.79 -7.79 5.37
CA ALA A 33 -10.98 -8.63 5.26
C ALA A 33 -12.11 -7.93 4.49
N TYR A 34 -12.17 -6.59 4.44
CA TYR A 34 -13.21 -5.83 3.74
C TYR A 34 -14.62 -6.33 4.02
N ASN A 35 -14.95 -6.45 5.31
CA ASN A 35 -16.29 -6.80 5.78
C ASN A 35 -17.18 -5.55 5.72
N GLY A 36 -18.40 -5.70 5.19
CA GLY A 36 -19.36 -4.59 5.07
C GLY A 36 -19.42 -3.94 3.69
N ASP A 37 -19.98 -2.73 3.65
CA ASP A 37 -20.24 -2.00 2.40
C ASP A 37 -18.99 -1.24 1.93
N ASN A 38 -18.19 -1.90 1.10
CA ASN A 38 -16.96 -1.35 0.54
C ASN A 38 -17.17 -0.20 -0.47
N THR A 39 -18.41 0.21 -0.75
CA THR A 39 -18.69 1.45 -1.47
C THR A 39 -18.54 2.69 -0.58
N GLN A 40 -18.42 2.51 0.74
CA GLN A 40 -18.28 3.58 1.74
C GLN A 40 -16.82 3.81 2.17
N ILE A 41 -15.85 3.14 1.55
CA ILE A 41 -14.43 3.36 1.85
C ILE A 41 -14.10 4.84 1.68
N SER A 42 -13.61 5.47 2.76
CA SER A 42 -13.22 6.87 2.71
C SER A 42 -12.06 7.09 1.74
N PRO A 43 -12.11 8.13 0.88
CA PRO A 43 -11.04 8.43 -0.08
C PRO A 43 -9.71 8.76 0.60
N THR A 44 -9.70 9.08 1.90
CA THR A 44 -8.49 9.42 2.67
C THR A 44 -8.05 8.33 3.63
N ALA A 45 -8.81 7.24 3.79
CA ALA A 45 -8.55 6.20 4.78
C ALA A 45 -7.13 5.61 4.66
N LEU A 46 -6.75 5.11 3.47
CA LEU A 46 -5.42 4.57 3.24
C LEU A 46 -4.32 5.63 3.46
N ARG A 47 -4.48 6.80 2.85
CA ARG A 47 -3.44 7.85 2.79
C ARG A 47 -3.15 8.50 4.15
N ASP A 48 -4.21 8.89 4.86
CA ASP A 48 -4.10 9.78 6.03
C ASP A 48 -4.29 9.04 7.35
N GLN A 49 -5.24 8.10 7.39
CA GLN A 49 -5.64 7.46 8.64
C GLN A 49 -4.77 6.25 8.95
N ILE A 50 -4.45 5.44 7.94
CA ILE A 50 -3.71 4.18 8.13
C ILE A 50 -2.21 4.39 7.88
N VAL A 51 -1.82 4.82 6.67
CA VAL A 51 -0.41 5.00 6.32
C VAL A 51 0.18 6.30 6.90
N GLY A 52 -0.64 7.33 7.08
CA GLY A 52 -0.22 8.66 7.53
C GLY A 52 0.59 8.67 8.84
N PRO A 53 0.14 8.00 9.91
CA PRO A 53 0.89 7.91 11.17
C PRO A 53 2.26 7.24 11.01
N PHE A 54 2.33 6.15 10.24
CA PHE A 54 3.59 5.44 9.96
C PHE A 54 4.59 6.35 9.23
N LEU A 55 4.17 7.03 8.16
CA LEU A 55 5.06 7.91 7.41
C LEU A 55 5.49 9.15 8.20
N THR A 56 4.60 9.67 9.06
CA THR A 56 4.95 10.76 9.99
C THR A 56 6.04 10.31 10.96
N TYR A 57 5.88 9.13 11.56
CA TYR A 57 6.88 8.56 12.44
C TYR A 57 8.20 8.27 11.72
N ALA A 58 8.14 7.70 10.51
CA ALA A 58 9.32 7.40 9.71
C ALA A 58 10.14 8.66 9.39
N LYS A 59 9.47 9.74 8.98
CA LYS A 59 10.14 11.03 8.70
C LYS A 59 10.82 11.61 9.95
N ALA A 60 10.12 11.61 11.09
CA ALA A 60 10.66 12.13 12.34
C ALA A 60 11.90 11.36 12.82
N ASN A 61 11.98 10.06 12.49
CA ASN A 61 13.05 9.17 12.92
C ASN A 61 14.05 8.80 11.80
N LYS A 62 13.99 9.48 10.65
CA LYS A 62 14.88 9.25 9.48
C LYS A 62 14.88 7.79 9.00
N MET A 63 13.73 7.15 9.01
CA MET A 63 13.55 5.76 8.59
C MET A 63 13.25 5.70 7.09
N ALA A 64 13.90 4.77 6.37
CA ALA A 64 13.41 4.34 5.07
C ALA A 64 12.12 3.53 5.27
N ALA A 65 11.06 3.86 4.52
CA ALA A 65 9.74 3.27 4.67
C ALA A 65 9.32 2.51 3.40
N PHE A 66 8.52 1.47 3.60
CA PHE A 66 7.96 0.60 2.56
C PHE A 66 6.54 0.20 2.97
N ILE A 67 5.61 0.20 2.02
CA ILE A 67 4.27 -0.36 2.21
C ILE A 67 4.23 -1.73 1.55
N GLY A 68 4.40 -2.78 2.35
CA GLY A 68 4.54 -4.15 1.87
C GLY A 68 3.23 -4.80 1.45
N GLU A 69 2.12 -4.32 1.98
CA GLU A 69 0.81 -4.79 1.58
C GLU A 69 -0.22 -3.66 1.62
N THR A 70 -0.98 -3.56 0.55
CA THR A 70 -2.26 -2.86 0.49
C THR A 70 -3.06 -3.43 -0.66
N GLY A 71 -4.38 -3.39 -0.58
CA GLY A 71 -5.27 -3.84 -1.65
C GLY A 71 -6.59 -3.12 -1.54
N ILE A 72 -7.47 -3.26 -2.53
CA ILE A 72 -8.84 -2.72 -2.46
C ILE A 72 -9.82 -3.67 -3.14
N PRO A 73 -11.07 -3.79 -2.64
CA PRO A 73 -12.17 -4.37 -3.39
C PRO A 73 -12.44 -3.58 -4.67
N PRO A 74 -13.08 -4.17 -5.70
CA PRO A 74 -13.24 -3.57 -7.03
C PRO A 74 -14.29 -2.44 -7.09
N THR A 75 -14.36 -1.57 -6.09
CA THR A 75 -15.30 -0.42 -6.01
C THR A 75 -14.64 0.89 -6.43
N ASP A 76 -15.44 1.88 -6.85
CA ASP A 76 -14.93 3.23 -7.16
C ASP A 76 -14.34 3.92 -5.92
N ALA A 77 -14.95 3.70 -4.75
CA ALA A 77 -14.46 4.19 -3.47
C ALA A 77 -13.07 3.60 -3.14
N GLY A 78 -12.92 2.28 -3.28
CA GLY A 78 -11.63 1.59 -3.11
C GLY A 78 -10.56 2.12 -4.07
N ARG A 79 -10.88 2.23 -5.37
CA ARG A 79 -9.96 2.81 -6.37
C ARG A 79 -9.54 4.23 -6.02
N THR A 80 -10.47 5.06 -5.56
CA THR A 80 -10.17 6.45 -5.15
C THR A 80 -9.22 6.49 -3.95
N ALA A 81 -9.47 5.67 -2.93
CA ALA A 81 -8.61 5.57 -1.76
C ALA A 81 -7.19 5.08 -2.12
N LEU A 82 -7.10 4.05 -2.97
CA LEU A 82 -5.81 3.53 -3.43
C LEU A 82 -5.05 4.55 -4.27
N LYS A 83 -5.72 5.22 -5.20
CA LYS A 83 -5.10 6.28 -6.02
C LYS A 83 -4.50 7.38 -5.14
N ASN A 84 -5.22 7.83 -4.12
CA ASN A 84 -4.73 8.85 -3.20
C ASN A 84 -3.52 8.41 -2.38
N LEU A 85 -3.44 7.12 -2.01
CA LEU A 85 -2.24 6.54 -1.40
C LEU A 85 -1.08 6.50 -2.40
N LEU A 86 -1.29 6.00 -3.61
CA LEU A 86 -0.24 5.87 -4.64
C LEU A 86 0.32 7.24 -5.05
N ASP A 87 -0.52 8.27 -5.17
CA ASP A 87 -0.08 9.63 -5.43
C ASP A 87 0.81 10.18 -4.31
N LYS A 88 0.43 9.96 -3.05
CA LYS A 88 1.27 10.33 -1.89
C LYS A 88 2.57 9.55 -1.87
N ALA A 89 2.51 8.23 -2.06
CA ALA A 89 3.68 7.37 -2.05
C ALA A 89 4.68 7.76 -3.15
N LYS A 90 4.18 8.09 -4.35
CA LYS A 90 5.00 8.63 -5.43
C LYS A 90 5.65 9.97 -5.04
N ALA A 91 4.88 10.92 -4.52
CA ALA A 91 5.41 12.23 -4.10
C ALA A 91 6.47 12.12 -3.00
N GLU A 92 6.33 11.14 -2.11
CA GLU A 92 7.22 10.90 -0.97
C GLU A 92 8.28 9.82 -1.24
N LYS A 93 8.33 9.27 -2.47
CA LYS A 93 9.27 8.22 -2.91
C LYS A 93 9.22 6.94 -2.06
N ILE A 94 8.03 6.55 -1.63
CA ILE A 94 7.76 5.35 -0.85
C ILE A 94 7.36 4.21 -1.80
N PRO A 95 8.06 3.05 -1.81
CA PRO A 95 7.62 1.90 -2.57
C PRO A 95 6.35 1.29 -1.96
N VAL A 96 5.47 0.77 -2.81
CA VAL A 96 4.21 0.12 -2.42
C VAL A 96 4.05 -1.16 -3.23
N THR A 97 3.67 -2.24 -2.58
CA THR A 97 3.25 -3.49 -3.22
C THR A 97 1.76 -3.73 -3.01
N LEU A 98 1.09 -4.22 -4.06
CA LEU A 98 -0.33 -4.51 -3.99
C LEU A 98 -0.56 -5.98 -3.64
N TRP A 99 -1.37 -6.21 -2.62
CA TRP A 99 -1.97 -7.50 -2.33
C TRP A 99 -3.26 -7.62 -3.16
N VAL A 100 -3.40 -8.58 -4.07
CA VAL A 100 -2.39 -9.57 -4.49
C VAL A 100 -2.53 -9.87 -5.97
N ALA A 101 -1.48 -10.39 -6.60
CA ALA A 101 -1.52 -11.02 -7.91
C ALA A 101 -0.84 -12.38 -7.81
N GLY A 102 -1.08 -13.26 -8.77
CA GLY A 102 -0.50 -14.59 -8.83
C GLY A 102 -1.56 -15.70 -8.84
N PRO A 103 -1.16 -16.92 -9.28
CA PRO A 103 -2.06 -18.06 -9.40
C PRO A 103 -2.79 -18.40 -8.10
N GLY A 104 -4.08 -18.72 -8.19
CA GLY A 104 -4.88 -19.18 -7.06
C GLY A 104 -5.44 -18.07 -6.17
N THR A 105 -5.32 -16.81 -6.58
CA THR A 105 -5.80 -15.66 -5.80
C THR A 105 -7.23 -15.24 -6.15
N ASP A 106 -7.91 -15.88 -7.11
CA ASP A 106 -9.23 -15.47 -7.61
C ASP A 106 -10.33 -15.33 -6.54
N GLY A 107 -10.17 -16.00 -5.39
CA GLY A 107 -11.09 -15.89 -4.24
C GLY A 107 -10.86 -14.66 -3.34
N GLU A 108 -9.73 -13.98 -3.50
CA GLU A 108 -9.37 -12.80 -2.72
C GLU A 108 -10.11 -11.56 -3.22
N LYS A 109 -10.62 -10.74 -2.28
CA LYS A 109 -11.40 -9.53 -2.61
C LYS A 109 -10.58 -8.49 -3.39
N MET A 110 -9.25 -8.53 -3.28
CA MET A 110 -8.30 -7.61 -3.91
C MET A 110 -7.39 -8.27 -4.96
N SER A 111 -7.68 -9.51 -5.40
CA SER A 111 -6.86 -10.14 -6.43
C SER A 111 -6.89 -9.37 -7.74
N LEU A 112 -5.74 -8.92 -8.21
CA LEU A 112 -5.59 -8.24 -9.49
C LEU A 112 -5.77 -9.19 -10.69
N GLU A 113 -5.82 -10.51 -10.47
CA GLU A 113 -6.16 -11.51 -11.49
C GLU A 113 -7.68 -11.70 -11.64
N ALA A 114 -8.47 -11.29 -10.65
CA ALA A 114 -9.93 -11.38 -10.70
C ALA A 114 -10.51 -10.49 -11.82
N SER A 115 -11.48 -11.02 -12.57
CA SER A 115 -12.07 -10.34 -13.73
C SER A 115 -12.71 -8.98 -13.41
N ASN A 116 -13.23 -8.82 -12.20
CA ASN A 116 -13.84 -7.57 -11.72
C ASN A 116 -12.81 -6.50 -11.32
N GLN A 117 -11.50 -6.81 -11.33
CA GLN A 117 -10.42 -5.88 -10.98
C GLN A 117 -9.75 -5.24 -12.20
N ALA A 118 -10.23 -5.48 -13.42
CA ALA A 118 -9.68 -4.90 -14.65
C ALA A 118 -9.54 -3.37 -14.62
N ALA A 119 -10.50 -2.66 -14.00
CA ALA A 119 -10.44 -1.22 -13.82
C ALA A 119 -9.33 -0.80 -12.85
N THR A 120 -9.13 -1.56 -11.77
CA THR A 120 -8.04 -1.34 -10.81
C THR A 120 -6.68 -1.59 -11.47
N VAL A 121 -6.53 -2.69 -12.21
CA VAL A 121 -5.30 -2.99 -12.98
C VAL A 121 -4.97 -1.85 -13.94
N THR A 122 -5.96 -1.34 -14.68
CA THR A 122 -5.79 -0.21 -15.59
C THR A 122 -5.31 1.04 -14.85
N MET A 123 -5.90 1.33 -13.68
CA MET A 123 -5.54 2.49 -12.85
C MET A 123 -4.11 2.41 -12.31
N VAL A 124 -3.64 1.24 -11.87
CA VAL A 124 -2.33 1.11 -11.19
C VAL A 124 -1.16 0.93 -12.16
N LYS A 125 -1.42 0.47 -13.39
CA LYS A 125 -0.40 0.19 -14.42
C LYS A 125 0.60 1.34 -14.65
N PRO A 126 0.19 2.63 -14.73
CA PRO A 126 1.14 3.73 -14.89
C PRO A 126 2.12 3.88 -13.72
N TYR A 127 1.67 3.63 -12.48
CA TYR A 127 2.54 3.71 -11.30
C TYR A 127 3.60 2.61 -11.31
N PHE A 128 3.23 1.38 -11.73
CA PHE A 128 4.17 0.28 -11.87
C PHE A 128 5.19 0.51 -13.00
N ALA A 129 4.75 1.02 -14.15
CA ALA A 129 5.64 1.33 -15.26
C ALA A 129 6.71 2.36 -14.88
N GLU A 130 6.30 3.42 -14.16
CA GLU A 130 7.23 4.41 -13.64
C GLU A 130 8.24 3.80 -12.65
N ARG A 131 7.77 2.93 -11.75
CA ARG A 131 8.65 2.29 -10.76
C ARG A 131 9.67 1.33 -11.40
N ILE A 132 9.25 0.52 -12.37
CA ILE A 132 10.13 -0.35 -13.13
C ILE A 132 11.20 0.47 -13.87
N THR A 133 10.80 1.60 -14.47
CA THR A 133 11.72 2.52 -15.14
C THR A 133 12.78 3.07 -14.19
N GLN A 134 12.40 3.44 -12.95
CA GLN A 134 13.34 3.94 -11.94
C GLN A 134 14.38 2.89 -11.50
N TRP A 135 14.04 1.60 -11.58
CA TRP A 135 14.93 0.51 -11.19
C TRP A 135 15.92 0.09 -12.27
N GLY A 136 15.76 0.57 -13.51
CA GLY A 136 16.68 0.26 -14.60
C GLY A 136 16.74 -1.23 -14.97
N TYR A 137 15.71 -2.01 -14.62
CA TYR A 137 15.63 -3.42 -15.05
C TYR A 137 15.59 -3.48 -16.57
N ALA A 138 16.34 -4.42 -17.15
CA ALA A 138 16.19 -4.79 -18.55
C ALA A 138 14.73 -5.22 -18.75
N GLN A 139 13.99 -4.51 -19.60
CA GLN A 139 12.67 -4.94 -20.02
C GLN A 139 12.87 -6.28 -20.75
N ALA A 140 12.29 -7.36 -20.21
CA ALA A 140 12.27 -8.66 -20.86
C ALA A 140 11.25 -8.68 -22.00
#